data_AF-A0A836SUA8-F1
#
_entry.id   AF-A0A836SUA8-F1
#
_cell.length_a   1.000
_cell.length_b   1.000
_cell.length_c   1.000
_cell.angle_alpha   90.00
_cell.angle_beta   90.00
_cell.angle_gamma   90.00
#
_symmetry.space_group_name_H-M   'P 1'
#
loop_
_entity.id
_entity.type
_entity.pdbx_description
1 polymer ?
#
loop_
_entity_poly.entity_id
_entity_poly.type
_entity_poly.pdbx_seq_one_letter_code
_entity_poly.pdbx_strand_id
1 'polypeptide(L)' 'NLEQEVLPKMVRGRDLAVYRHDGFWQCMDTFREFRLLNDLWSSGSAPWKVW' A
#
# COMPACT_ATOMS: atom_id res chain seq x y z
N ASN A 1 1.08 16.60 -10.84
CA ASN A 1 0.69 15.91 -9.59
C ASN A 1 -0.17 14.69 -9.94
N LEU A 2 0.24 13.48 -9.55
CA LEU A 2 -0.49 12.25 -9.92
C LEU A 2 -1.91 12.24 -9.35
N GLU A 3 -2.06 12.57 -8.07
CA GLU A 3 -3.32 12.54 -7.34
C GLU A 3 -4.31 13.60 -7.82
N GLN A 4 -3.83 14.83 -8.06
CA GLN A 4 -4.71 15.95 -8.40
C GLN A 4 -4.96 16.11 -9.90
N GLU A 5 -4.06 15.64 -10.76
CA GLU A 5 -4.14 15.94 -12.20
C GLU A 5 -4.27 14.69 -13.07
N VAL A 6 -3.52 13.63 -12.78
CA VAL A 6 -3.44 12.45 -13.67
C VAL A 6 -4.58 11.48 -13.37
N LEU A 7 -4.75 11.07 -12.12
CA LEU A 7 -5.79 10.11 -11.73
C LEU A 7 -7.20 10.61 -12.10
N PRO A 8 -7.60 11.88 -11.86
CA PRO A 8 -8.91 12.37 -12.27
C PRO A 8 -9.11 12.40 -13.79
N LYS A 9 -8.05 12.63 -14.58
CA LYS A 9 -8.12 12.55 -16.05
C LYS A 9 -8.34 11.11 -16.51
N MET A 10 -7.61 10.15 -15.94
CA MET A 10 -7.77 8.72 -16.28
C MET A 10 -9.15 8.18 -15.89
N VAL A 11 -9.70 8.60 -14.75
CA VAL A 11 -11.10 8.26 -14.37
C VAL A 11 -12.08 8.78 -15.41
N ARG A 12 -11.94 10.03 -15.87
CA ARG A 12 -12.79 10.60 -16.92
C ARG A 12 -12.64 9.87 -18.25
N GLY A 13 -11.43 9.43 -18.58
CA GLY A 13 -11.12 8.63 -19.78
C GLY A 13 -11.59 7.17 -19.70
N ARG A 14 -12.01 6.69 -18.52
CA ARG A 14 -12.27 5.26 -18.22
C ARG A 14 -11.03 4.37 -18.37
N ASP A 15 -9.84 4.95 -18.22
CA ASP A 15 -8.55 4.27 -18.29
C ASP A 15 -8.06 3.81 -16.90
N LEU A 16 -8.85 4.03 -15.85
CA LEU A 16 -8.53 3.63 -14.47
C LEU A 16 -9.51 2.56 -13.98
N ALA A 17 -8.95 1.43 -13.54
CA ALA A 17 -9.69 0.35 -12.88
C ALA A 17 -9.18 0.13 -11.46
N VAL A 18 -10.00 -0.50 -10.61
CA VAL A 18 -9.66 -0.81 -9.23
C VAL A 18 -9.48 -2.31 -9.08
N TYR A 19 -8.37 -2.72 -8.46
CA TYR A 19 -8.14 -4.09 -8.03
C TYR A 19 -8.35 -4.20 -6.53
N ARG A 20 -9.15 -5.19 -6.10
CA ARG A 20 -9.35 -5.48 -4.69
C ARG A 20 -8.25 -6.41 -4.20
N HIS A 21 -7.45 -5.94 -3.24
CA HIS A 21 -6.45 -6.76 -2.57
C HIS A 21 -7.00 -7.25 -1.23
N ASP A 22 -7.20 -8.56 -1.08
CA ASP A 22 -7.70 -9.17 0.16
C ASP A 22 -6.57 -9.67 1.08
N GLY A 23 -5.31 -9.46 0.68
CA GLY A 23 -4.13 -9.82 1.47
C GLY A 23 -3.70 -8.74 2.46
N PHE A 24 -2.57 -8.98 3.12
CA PHE A 24 -2.00 -8.04 4.08
C PHE A 24 -1.45 -6.80 3.37
N TRP A 25 -1.92 -5.63 3.76
CA TRP A 25 -1.38 -4.33 3.36
C TRP A 25 -1.31 -3.39 4.55
N GLN A 26 -0.18 -2.70 4.72
CA GLN A 26 0.06 -1.74 5.80
C GLN A 26 0.99 -0.62 5.30
N CYS A 27 0.60 0.64 5.49
CA CYS A 27 1.45 1.80 5.23
C CYS A 27 2.41 2.09 6.39
N MET A 28 3.37 2.99 6.16
CA MET A 28 4.37 3.43 7.14
C MET A 28 4.52 4.95 7.09
N ASP A 29 3.57 5.66 7.68
CA ASP A 29 3.50 7.11 7.68
C ASP A 29 3.92 7.69 9.05
N THR A 30 3.79 6.89 10.10
CA THR A 30 4.06 7.26 11.49
C THR A 30 5.10 6.34 12.13
N PHE A 31 5.71 6.84 13.22
CA PHE A 31 6.66 6.05 14.02
C PHE A 31 6.02 4.78 14.63
N ARG A 32 4.71 4.79 14.85
CA ARG A 32 3.98 3.60 15.34
C ARG A 32 3.99 2.49 14.29
N GLU A 33 3.66 2.81 13.04
CA GLU A 33 3.70 1.84 11.95
C GLU A 33 5.13 1.35 11.70
N PHE A 34 6.12 2.23 11.78
CA PHE A 34 7.53 1.84 11.69
C PHE A 34 7.87 0.75 12.72
N ARG A 35 7.50 0.94 13.99
CA ARG A 35 7.76 -0.08 15.03
C ARG A 35 7.03 -1.39 14.74
N LEU A 36 5.74 -1.33 14.42
CA LEU A 36 4.94 -2.50 14.08
C LEU A 36 5.56 -3.33 12.94
N LEU A 37 5.95 -2.68 11.85
CA LEU A 37 6.50 -3.36 10.68
C LEU A 37 7.87 -3.98 10.97
N ASN A 38 8.70 -3.32 11.80
CA ASN A 38 9.98 -3.87 12.25
C ASN A 38 9.81 -5.07 13.20
N ASP A 39 8.80 -5.05 14.07
CA ASP A 39 8.50 -6.18 14.95
C ASP A 39 8.01 -7.40 14.14
N LEU A 40 7.15 -7.19 13.15
CA LEU A 40 6.71 -8.23 12.21
C LEU A 40 7.89 -8.82 11.42
N TRP A 41 8.83 -7.98 11.00
CA TRP A 41 10.06 -8.43 10.34
C TRP A 41 10.97 -9.24 11.27
N SER A 42 11.25 -8.71 12.46
CA SER A 42 12.18 -9.32 13.42
C SER A 42 11.65 -10.63 14.00
N SER A 43 10.33 -10.77 14.13
CA SER A 43 9.67 -12.02 14.52
C SER A 43 9.60 -13.07 13.40
N GLY A 44 10.05 -12.75 12.18
CA GLY A 44 9.97 -13.62 11.02
C GLY A 44 8.55 -13.83 10.49
N SER A 45 7.57 -13.03 10.96
CA SER A 45 6.15 -13.17 10.64
C SER A 45 5.65 -12.12 9.64
N ALA A 46 6.56 -11.44 8.95
CA ALA A 46 6.24 -10.40 7.96
C ALA A 46 5.47 -11.00 6.76
N PRO A 47 4.17 -10.68 6.58
CA PRO A 47 3.35 -11.30 5.53
C PRO A 47 3.76 -10.90 4.11
N TRP A 48 4.45 -9.76 3.97
CA TRP A 48 4.99 -9.29 2.70
C TRP A 48 6.32 -9.97 2.30
N LYS A 49 6.92 -10.77 3.19
CA LYS A 49 8.14 -11.54 2.91
C LYS A 49 7.78 -12.86 2.23
N VAL A 50 7.85 -12.89 0.90
CA VAL A 50 7.42 -14.04 0.05
C VAL A 50 8.56 -14.75 -0.69
N TRP A 51 9.80 -14.56 -0.24
CA TRP A 51 11.01 -15.14 -0.84
C TRP A 51 11.79 -16.00 0.16
#